data_AF-A0A2G9XY14-F1
#
_entry.id   AF-A0A2G9XY14-F1
#
_cell.length_a   1.000
_cell.length_b   1.000
_cell.length_c   1.000
_cell.angle_alpha   90.00
_cell.angle_beta   90.00
_cell.angle_gamma   90.00
#
_symmetry.space_group_name_H-M   'P 1'
#
loop_
_entity.id
_entity.type
_entity.pdbx_description
1 polymer ?
#
loop_
_entity_poly.entity_id
_entity_poly.type
_entity_poly.pdbx_seq_one_letter_code
_entity_poly.pdbx_strand_id
1 'polypeptide(L)' 'MKPFELREFSADELKQKLHDLHEEFMSIRFKKQAETPKPSDIKKIKREIARIKTILREKEITGDKK' A
#
# COMPACT_ATOMS: atom_id res chain seq x y z
N MET A 1 4.91 -5.70 -5.83
CA MET A 1 4.09 -6.91 -5.63
C MET A 1 3.11 -7.16 -6.78
N LYS A 2 2.86 -8.45 -7.09
CA LYS A 2 1.79 -8.88 -7.98
C LYS A 2 0.42 -8.73 -7.25
N PRO A 3 -0.67 -8.39 -7.95
CA PRO A 3 -1.98 -8.16 -7.32
C PRO A 3 -2.59 -9.40 -6.64
N PHE A 4 -2.11 -10.60 -7.01
CA PHE A 4 -2.69 -11.87 -6.61
C PHE A 4 -2.49 -12.14 -5.11
N GLU A 5 -1.27 -11.95 -4.62
CA GLU A 5 -0.92 -12.12 -3.21
C GLU A 5 -1.75 -11.17 -2.32
N LEU A 6 -2.00 -9.94 -2.78
CA LEU A 6 -2.79 -8.95 -2.03
C LEU A 6 -4.28 -9.32 -1.87
N ARG A 7 -4.83 -10.21 -2.70
CA ARG A 7 -6.23 -10.67 -2.53
C ARG A 7 -6.36 -11.80 -1.52
N GLU A 8 -5.32 -12.60 -1.35
CA GLU A 8 -5.28 -13.73 -0.42
C GLU A 8 -5.16 -13.29 1.05
N PHE A 9 -4.55 -12.13 1.33
CA PHE A 9 -4.44 -11.59 2.69
C PHE A 9 -5.79 -11.16 3.27
N SER A 10 -5.98 -11.34 4.58
CA SER A 10 -7.13 -10.86 5.34
C SER A 10 -7.20 -9.33 5.34
N ALA A 11 -8.38 -8.76 5.63
CA ALA A 11 -8.58 -7.32 5.72
C ALA A 11 -7.64 -6.66 6.76
N ASP A 12 -7.35 -7.36 7.86
CA ASP A 12 -6.46 -6.85 8.91
C ASP A 12 -4.97 -6.92 8.52
N GLU A 13 -4.56 -7.96 7.81
CA GLU A 13 -3.19 -8.06 7.26
C GLU A 13 -2.95 -6.99 6.18
N LEU A 14 -3.97 -6.67 5.39
CA LEU A 14 -3.91 -5.56 4.43
C LEU A 14 -3.77 -4.20 5.13
N LYS A 15 -4.43 -4.00 6.28
CA LYS A 15 -4.27 -2.79 7.09
C LYS A 15 -2.88 -2.69 7.70
N GLN A 16 -2.33 -3.80 8.23
CA GLN A 16 -0.95 -3.82 8.74
C GLN A 16 0.06 -3.49 7.64
N LYS A 17 -0.03 -4.12 6.47
CA LYS A 17 0.84 -3.79 5.32
C LYS A 17 0.70 -2.34 4.87
N LEU A 18 -0.51 -1.76 4.96
CA LEU A 18 -0.72 -0.35 4.65
C LEU A 18 0.05 0.53 5.62
N HIS A 19 0.05 0.19 6.91
CA HIS A 19 0.81 0.91 7.94
C HIS A 19 2.33 0.84 7.67
N ASP A 20 2.86 -0.35 7.43
CA ASP A 20 4.29 -0.56 7.15
C ASP A 20 4.75 0.22 5.91
N LEU A 21 3.96 0.19 4.82
CA LEU A 21 4.24 0.98 3.61
C LEU A 21 4.17 2.49 3.85
N HIS A 22 3.35 2.94 4.81
CA HIS A 22 3.25 4.34 5.18
C HIS A 22 4.49 4.80 5.96
N GLU A 23 5.00 3.97 6.85
CA GLU A 23 6.27 4.22 7.56
C GLU A 23 7.45 4.23 6.59
N GLU A 24 7.51 3.28 5.65
CA GLU A 24 8.55 3.24 4.61
C GLU A 24 8.48 4.48 3.71
N PHE A 25 7.27 4.92 3.35
CA PHE A 25 7.06 6.17 2.61
C PHE A 25 7.58 7.39 3.38
N MET A 26 7.32 7.46 4.69
CA MET A 26 7.84 8.53 5.54
C MET A 26 9.37 8.49 5.63
N SER A 27 9.96 7.32 5.83
CA SER A 27 11.42 7.13 5.83
C SER A 27 12.07 7.63 4.53
N ILE A 28 11.48 7.31 3.36
CA ILE A 28 11.96 7.81 2.07
C ILE A 28 11.77 9.32 1.93
N ARG A 29 10.68 9.87 2.49
CA ARG A 29 10.45 11.33 2.50
C ARG A 29 11.50 12.06 3.36
N PHE A 30 11.88 11.49 4.50
CA PHE A 30 12.97 12.01 5.33
C PHE A 30 14.32 11.90 4.60
N LYS A 31 14.62 10.76 3.99
CA LYS A 31 15.85 10.58 3.17
C LYS A 31 15.90 11.54 1.98
N LYS A 32 14.76 11.90 1.39
CA LYS A 32 14.67 12.88 0.29
C LYS A 32 15.19 14.27 0.65
N GLN A 33 15.18 14.64 1.93
CA GLN A 33 15.75 15.92 2.36
C GLN A 33 17.29 15.89 2.43
N ALA A 34 17.91 14.71 2.56
CA ALA A 34 19.36 14.56 2.69
C ALA A 34 20.05 14.20 1.36
N GLU A 35 19.42 13.37 0.51
CA GLU A 35 19.92 13.01 -0.83
C GLU A 35 18.75 12.89 -1.81
N THR A 36 18.96 13.15 -3.10
CA THR A 36 17.95 12.91 -4.16
C THR A 36 17.67 11.41 -4.31
N PRO A 37 16.57 10.87 -3.76
CA PRO A 37 16.26 9.46 -3.88
C PRO A 37 15.73 9.21 -5.30
N LYS A 38 15.88 7.96 -5.76
CA LYS A 38 15.33 7.53 -7.04
C LYS A 38 13.80 7.75 -7.06
N PRO A 39 13.26 8.60 -7.96
CA PRO A 39 11.82 8.88 -8.04
C PRO A 39 10.96 7.64 -8.34
N SER A 40 11.59 6.58 -8.83
CA SER A 40 10.97 5.30 -9.14
C SER A 40 10.37 4.61 -7.92
N ASP A 41 11.02 4.68 -6.76
CA ASP A 41 10.60 3.89 -5.59
C ASP A 41 9.43 4.56 -4.86
N ILE A 42 9.40 5.89 -4.84
CA ILE A 42 8.23 6.68 -4.41
C ILE A 42 6.99 6.33 -5.25
N LYS A 43 7.15 6.20 -6.57
CA LYS A 43 6.05 5.82 -7.48
C LYS A 43 5.58 4.38 -7.24
N LYS A 44 6.48 3.44 -6.91
CA LYS A 44 6.12 2.06 -6.58
C LYS A 44 5.28 1.99 -5.29
N ILE A 45 5.75 2.61 -4.21
CA ILE A 45 5.07 2.59 -2.91
C ILE A 45 3.68 3.23 -3.01
N LYS A 46 3.56 4.37 -3.70
CA LYS A 46 2.24 5.00 -3.95
C LYS A 46 1.28 4.07 -4.70
N ARG A 47 1.78 3.33 -5.70
CA ARG A 47 0.96 2.36 -6.46
C ARG A 47 0.55 1.17 -5.59
N GLU A 48 1.41 0.70 -4.69
CA GLU A 48 1.07 -0.38 -3.77
C GLU A 48 0.02 0.04 -2.73
N ILE A 49 0.16 1.23 -2.15
CA ILE A 49 -0.87 1.80 -1.24
C ILE A 49 -2.23 1.90 -1.95
N ALA A 50 -2.24 2.38 -3.20
CA ALA A 50 -3.48 2.50 -3.97
C ALA A 50 -4.12 1.13 -4.24
N ARG A 51 -3.32 0.10 -4.56
CA ARG A 51 -3.82 -1.27 -4.79
C ARG A 51 -4.41 -1.87 -3.52
N ILE A 52 -3.75 -1.73 -2.38
CA ILE A 52 -4.25 -2.23 -1.08
C ILE A 52 -5.58 -1.57 -0.73
N LYS A 53 -5.68 -0.24 -0.85
CA LYS A 53 -6.94 0.50 -0.62
C LYS A 53 -8.05 0.07 -1.57
N THR A 54 -7.72 -0.21 -2.83
CA THR A 54 -8.70 -0.71 -3.82
C THR A 54 -9.24 -2.08 -3.42
N ILE A 55 -8.37 -3.01 -3.01
CA ILE A 55 -8.78 -4.36 -2.59
C ILE A 55 -9.61 -4.32 -1.31
N LEU A 56 -9.23 -3.48 -0.33
CA LEU A 56 -10.05 -3.24 0.86
C LEU A 56 -11.45 -2.77 0.49
N ARG A 57 -11.54 -1.81 -0.44
CA ARG A 57 -12.83 -1.29 -0.92
C ARG A 57 -13.62 -2.33 -1.72
N GLU A 58 -12.96 -3.16 -2.54
CA GLU A 58 -13.60 -4.29 -3.24
C GLU A 58 -14.20 -5.27 -2.22
N LYS A 59 -13.48 -5.61 -1.14
CA LYS A 59 -13.98 -6.49 -0.08
C LYS A 59 -15.18 -5.88 0.67
N GLU A 60 -15.14 -4.59 0.99
CA GLU A 60 -16.28 -3.86 1.60
C GLU A 60 -17.53 -3.90 0.70
N ILE A 61 -17.39 -3.51 -0.57
CA ILE A 61 -18.51 -3.46 -1.53
C ILE A 61 -19.12 -4.85 -1.79
N THR A 62 -18.29 -5.91 -1.75
CA THR A 62 -18.77 -7.29 -1.96
C THR A 62 -19.44 -7.85 -0.70
N GLY A 63 -19.09 -7.36 0.49
CA GLY A 63 -19.70 -7.73 1.77
C GLY A 63 -21.05 -7.06 2.06
N ASP A 64 -21.31 -5.89 1.49
CA ASP A 64 -22.52 -5.07 1.71
C ASP A 64 -23.74 -5.48 0.84
N LYS A 65 -23.69 -6.64 0.17
CA LYS A 65 -24.79 -7.15 -0.68
C LYS A 65 -25.65 -8.23 -0.04
N LYS A 66 -25.78 -8.25 1.29
CA LYS A 66 -26.62 -9.23 1.98
C LYS A 66 -27.76 -8.59 2.76
#